data_AF-A0A9W9M585-F1
#
_entry.id   AF-A0A9W9M585-F1
#
_cell.length_a   1.000
_cell.length_b   1.000
_cell.length_c   1.000
_cell.angle_alpha   90.00
_cell.angle_beta   90.00
_cell.angle_gamma   90.00
#
_symmetry.space_group_name_H-M   'P 1'
#
loop_
_entity.id
_entity.type
_entity.pdbx_description
1 polymer ?
#
loop_
_entity_poly.entity_id
_entity_poly.type
_entity_poly.pdbx_seq_one_letter_code
_entity_poly.pdbx_strand_id
1 'polypeptide(L)'
;MDAYNEVFGVGTKFDKQAQFYDHPLLEGSHFNMSDLKSSKSRREMFAPFLSKAARASGALDFPDFSYPSVVYTNHFLVSMILLRTFHGFFGFMASLALQFPVLAKWNKMFAAGFHLRAQAQDLLLDATNRPKLTRQQHPSLFDLVLRPDPKTGLPAPSINDLTAETLAFLVAGEGSPANTLIHGTFHVLSNPQIKIRLQQELSSAILDGCQIPTADTLEKLPYLRAVVKESLRFSHGAPGRLPRVVPSSGATLCGQYIPPGTLVSLSHYVYNTDSSVFPDPKDL
;
A
#
# COMPACT_ATOMS: atom_id res chain seq x y z
N MET A 1 -22.60 -6.20 -2.96
CA MET A 1 -21.60 -5.17 -3.34
C MET A 1 -22.01 -3.77 -2.87
N ASP A 2 -23.30 -3.47 -2.73
CA ASP A 2 -23.76 -2.09 -2.47
C ASP A 2 -23.27 -1.51 -1.13
N ALA A 3 -23.38 -2.30 -0.04
CA ALA A 3 -22.86 -1.87 1.26
C ALA A 3 -21.33 -1.66 1.27
N TYR A 4 -20.58 -2.41 0.46
CA TYR A 4 -19.12 -2.18 0.33
C TYR A 4 -18.86 -0.80 -0.27
N ASN A 5 -19.52 -0.47 -1.38
CA ASN A 5 -19.32 0.80 -2.06
C ASN A 5 -19.82 1.98 -1.22
N GLU A 6 -20.89 1.79 -0.44
CA GLU A 6 -21.42 2.80 0.47
C GLU A 6 -20.47 3.15 1.62
N VAL A 7 -19.73 2.17 2.14
CA VAL A 7 -18.83 2.35 3.29
C VAL A 7 -17.40 2.65 2.84
N PHE A 8 -16.88 1.89 1.88
CA PHE A 8 -15.45 1.88 1.49
C PHE A 8 -15.17 2.51 0.13
N GLY A 9 -16.21 2.90 -0.60
CA GLY A 9 -16.08 3.64 -1.85
C GLY A 9 -15.34 4.97 -1.68
N VAL A 10 -14.86 5.52 -2.78
CA VAL A 10 -14.20 6.83 -2.77
C VAL A 10 -15.27 7.91 -2.57
N GLY A 11 -15.09 8.76 -1.56
CA GLY A 11 -16.01 9.88 -1.29
C GLY A 11 -17.21 9.52 -0.41
N THR A 12 -17.19 8.37 0.27
CA THR A 12 -18.23 7.99 1.24
C THR A 12 -18.16 8.88 2.49
N LYS A 13 -19.26 8.93 3.25
CA LYS A 13 -19.35 9.72 4.50
C LYS A 13 -18.65 9.05 5.69
N PHE A 14 -18.13 7.85 5.50
CA PHE A 14 -17.59 7.02 6.57
C PHE A 14 -16.12 7.34 6.80
N ASP A 15 -15.82 7.94 7.95
CA ASP A 15 -14.45 8.33 8.29
C ASP A 15 -13.59 7.12 8.70
N LYS A 16 -12.28 7.26 8.54
CA LYS A 16 -11.31 6.29 9.04
C LYS A 16 -11.28 6.33 10.57
N GLN A 17 -11.24 5.18 11.22
CA GLN A 17 -11.00 5.13 12.67
C GLN A 17 -9.55 5.52 12.98
N ALA A 18 -9.32 6.72 13.50
CA ALA A 18 -7.98 7.31 13.69
C ALA A 18 -6.97 6.33 14.32
N GLN A 19 -7.35 5.64 15.40
CA GLN A 19 -6.48 4.68 16.10
C GLN A 19 -5.93 3.53 15.22
N PHE A 20 -6.62 3.19 14.12
CA PHE A 20 -6.17 2.13 13.21
C PHE A 20 -5.32 2.64 12.05
N TYR A 21 -5.46 3.92 11.69
CA TYR A 21 -4.77 4.54 10.56
C TYR A 21 -3.61 5.44 10.97
N ASP A 22 -3.55 5.82 12.25
CA ASP A 22 -2.52 6.68 12.79
C ASP A 22 -1.24 5.91 13.16
N HIS A 23 -0.12 6.48 12.74
CA HIS A 23 1.21 6.06 13.14
C HIS A 23 2.11 7.31 13.23
N PRO A 24 2.81 7.54 14.37
CA PRO A 24 3.61 8.75 14.56
C PRO A 24 4.64 9.04 13.46
N LEU A 25 5.30 8.00 12.90
CA LEU A 25 6.26 8.18 11.80
C LEU A 25 5.63 8.56 10.44
N LEU A 26 4.30 8.47 10.32
CA LEU A 26 3.53 8.79 9.12
C LEU A 26 2.73 10.09 9.26
N GLU A 27 2.96 10.86 10.32
CA GLU A 27 2.32 12.17 10.49
C GLU A 27 2.59 13.06 9.27
N GLY A 28 1.52 13.64 8.70
CA GLY A 28 1.56 14.42 7.46
C GLY A 28 1.32 13.62 6.15
N SER A 29 1.34 12.28 6.20
CA SER A 29 0.97 11.46 5.04
C SER A 29 -0.55 11.37 4.85
N HIS A 30 -1.00 11.31 3.59
CA HIS A 30 -2.43 11.13 3.28
C HIS A 30 -2.99 9.80 3.78
N PHE A 31 -2.14 8.79 3.96
CA PHE A 31 -2.53 7.50 4.51
C PHE A 31 -2.93 7.61 5.98
N ASN A 32 -2.27 8.51 6.72
CA ASN A 32 -2.52 8.77 8.14
C ASN A 32 -3.70 9.77 8.34
N MET A 33 -3.97 10.65 7.38
CA MET A 33 -5.14 11.55 7.45
C MET A 33 -6.46 10.78 7.64
N SER A 34 -7.14 11.06 8.75
CA SER A 34 -8.45 10.49 9.11
C SER A 34 -9.61 11.24 8.46
N ASP A 35 -9.47 12.56 8.30
CA ASP A 35 -10.44 13.42 7.59
C ASP A 35 -10.46 13.15 6.09
N LEU A 36 -11.65 12.87 5.56
CA LEU A 36 -11.88 12.54 4.17
C LEU A 36 -11.52 13.69 3.22
N LYS A 37 -11.87 14.94 3.58
CA LYS A 37 -11.68 16.09 2.68
C LYS A 37 -10.19 16.32 2.42
N SER A 38 -9.40 16.33 3.48
CA SER A 38 -7.95 16.49 3.44
C SER A 38 -7.28 15.31 2.75
N SER A 39 -7.68 14.07 3.09
CA SER A 39 -7.13 12.86 2.49
C SER A 39 -7.43 12.78 0.97
N LYS A 40 -8.65 13.14 0.55
CA LYS A 40 -9.04 13.19 -0.87
C LYS A 40 -8.21 14.21 -1.64
N SER A 41 -8.14 15.44 -1.15
CA SER A 41 -7.37 16.50 -1.81
C SER A 41 -5.91 16.10 -1.98
N ARG A 42 -5.32 15.48 -0.95
CA ARG A 42 -3.94 15.01 -0.99
C ARG A 42 -3.74 13.82 -1.94
N ARG A 43 -4.70 12.88 -1.98
CA ARG A 43 -4.67 11.75 -2.93
C ARG A 43 -4.76 12.21 -4.38
N GLU A 44 -5.64 13.16 -4.69
CA GLU A 44 -5.81 13.71 -6.04
C GLU A 44 -4.54 14.40 -6.54
N MET A 45 -3.73 14.93 -5.64
CA MET A 45 -2.40 15.49 -5.95
C MET A 45 -1.42 14.40 -6.42
N PHE A 46 -1.47 13.20 -5.86
CA PHE A 46 -0.53 12.11 -6.17
C PHE A 46 -0.98 11.20 -7.31
N ALA A 47 -2.29 10.95 -7.44
CA ALA A 47 -2.83 9.92 -8.32
C ALA A 47 -2.39 10.01 -9.80
N PRO A 48 -2.29 11.21 -10.43
CA PRO A 48 -1.85 11.32 -11.83
C PRO A 48 -0.38 10.93 -12.07
N PHE A 49 0.42 10.83 -11.00
CA PHE A 49 1.88 10.74 -11.08
C PHE A 49 2.43 9.44 -10.50
N LEU A 50 1.55 8.50 -10.13
CA LEU A 50 1.97 7.14 -9.81
C LEU A 50 2.53 6.49 -11.08
N SER A 51 3.82 6.17 -11.04
CA SER A 51 4.53 5.53 -12.14
C SER A 51 3.94 4.15 -12.45
N LYS A 52 3.73 3.86 -13.74
CA LYS A 52 3.45 2.50 -14.23
C LYS A 52 4.74 1.65 -14.41
N ALA A 53 5.90 2.25 -14.21
CA ALA A 53 7.20 1.59 -14.32
C ALA A 53 7.81 1.31 -12.94
N ALA A 54 8.41 0.13 -12.80
CA ALA A 54 9.19 -0.27 -11.63
C ALA A 54 10.67 -0.36 -12.01
N ARG A 55 11.57 -0.06 -11.06
CA ARG A 55 13.01 -0.25 -11.21
C ARG A 55 13.46 -1.33 -10.23
N ALA A 56 14.16 -2.35 -10.73
CA ALA A 56 14.72 -3.38 -9.87
C ALA A 56 15.84 -2.80 -9.00
N SER A 57 15.85 -3.14 -7.71
CA SER A 57 16.83 -2.70 -6.72
C SER A 57 17.95 -3.72 -6.48
N GLY A 58 18.01 -4.83 -7.22
CA GLY A 58 18.98 -5.91 -7.00
C GLY A 58 18.77 -6.67 -5.69
N ALA A 59 17.57 -6.61 -5.11
CA ALA A 59 17.28 -7.22 -3.81
C ALA A 59 17.53 -8.74 -3.76
N LEU A 60 17.46 -9.43 -4.92
CA LEU A 60 17.73 -10.87 -5.04
C LEU A 60 19.22 -11.22 -4.96
N ASP A 61 20.11 -10.26 -5.17
CA ASP A 61 21.57 -10.46 -5.16
C ASP A 61 22.14 -10.44 -3.73
N PHE A 62 21.32 -10.08 -2.74
CA PHE A 62 21.73 -10.07 -1.34
C PHE A 62 21.80 -11.50 -0.79
N PRO A 63 22.85 -11.83 0.00
CA PRO A 63 22.93 -13.12 0.69
C PRO A 63 21.64 -13.43 1.46
N ASP A 64 21.21 -14.69 1.43
CA ASP A 64 20.00 -15.18 2.11
C ASP A 64 18.71 -14.40 1.79
N PHE A 65 18.66 -13.68 0.66
CA PHE A 65 17.56 -12.79 0.29
C PHE A 65 17.27 -11.70 1.35
N SER A 66 18.27 -11.34 2.16
CA SER A 66 18.12 -10.43 3.30
C SER A 66 18.32 -8.96 2.89
N TYR A 67 17.53 -8.48 1.93
CA TYR A 67 17.58 -7.07 1.54
C TYR A 67 17.20 -6.17 2.73
N PRO A 68 18.02 -5.17 3.12
CA PRO A 68 17.79 -4.40 4.35
C PRO A 68 16.42 -3.75 4.44
N SER A 69 15.89 -3.21 3.34
CA SER A 69 14.53 -2.62 3.30
C SER A 69 13.47 -3.64 3.71
N VAL A 70 13.52 -4.85 3.15
CA VAL A 70 12.56 -5.93 3.46
C VAL A 70 12.62 -6.30 4.94
N VAL A 71 13.84 -6.42 5.49
CA VAL A 71 14.06 -6.78 6.89
C VAL A 71 13.49 -5.71 7.82
N TYR A 72 13.77 -4.43 7.55
CA TYR A 72 13.23 -3.33 8.35
C TYR A 72 11.71 -3.20 8.19
N THR A 73 11.18 -3.35 6.98
CA THR A 73 9.73 -3.37 6.73
C THR A 73 9.04 -4.45 7.56
N ASN A 74 9.60 -5.66 7.63
CA ASN A 74 9.03 -6.72 8.46
C ASN A 74 9.01 -6.36 9.96
N HIS A 75 10.12 -5.83 10.49
CA HIS A 75 10.17 -5.34 11.88
C HIS A 75 9.19 -4.19 12.14
N PHE A 76 9.01 -3.31 11.15
CA PHE A 76 8.06 -2.20 11.21
C PHE A 76 6.60 -2.68 11.19
N LEU A 77 6.25 -3.66 10.35
CA LEU A 77 4.90 -4.22 10.32
C LEU A 77 4.52 -4.88 11.66
N VAL A 78 5.45 -5.61 12.28
CA VAL A 78 5.22 -6.20 13.62
C VAL A 78 5.01 -5.11 14.67
N SER A 79 5.76 -4.01 14.60
CA SER A 79 5.60 -2.88 15.52
C SER A 79 4.19 -2.25 15.41
N MET A 80 3.65 -2.13 14.20
CA MET A 80 2.28 -1.65 13.98
C MET A 80 1.22 -2.56 14.60
N ILE A 81 1.41 -3.89 14.57
CA ILE A 81 0.49 -4.84 15.21
C ILE A 81 0.47 -4.61 16.73
N LEU A 82 1.65 -4.45 17.33
CA LEU A 82 1.78 -4.19 18.78
C LEU A 82 1.18 -2.83 19.15
N LEU A 83 1.45 -1.79 18.38
CA LEU A 83 0.88 -0.45 18.57
C LEU A 83 -0.64 -0.44 18.49
N ARG A 84 -1.23 -1.21 17.56
CA ARG A 84 -2.69 -1.31 17.42
C ARG A 84 -3.33 -2.13 18.55
N THR A 85 -2.67 -3.21 18.97
CA THR A 85 -3.22 -4.14 19.97
C THR A 85 -3.05 -3.61 21.40
N PHE A 86 -1.92 -2.96 21.68
CA PHE A 86 -1.50 -2.51 23.01
C PHE A 86 -1.14 -1.02 22.99
N HIS A 87 -2.07 -0.20 22.49
CA HIS A 87 -1.86 1.21 22.19
C HIS A 87 -1.35 2.06 23.35
N GLY A 88 -1.75 1.78 24.60
CA GLY A 88 -1.28 2.53 25.77
C GLY A 88 0.22 2.37 26.00
N PHE A 89 0.67 1.13 26.23
CA PHE A 89 2.07 0.84 26.52
C PHE A 89 2.99 1.10 25.31
N PHE A 90 2.66 0.53 24.14
CA PHE A 90 3.52 0.67 22.97
C PHE A 90 3.46 2.07 22.35
N GLY A 91 2.32 2.77 22.44
CA GLY A 91 2.20 4.16 22.02
C GLY A 91 3.09 5.08 22.87
N PHE A 92 3.07 4.90 24.20
CA PHE A 92 3.99 5.59 25.10
C PHE A 92 5.46 5.30 24.76
N MET A 93 5.82 4.03 24.58
CA MET A 93 7.20 3.64 24.23
C MET A 93 7.65 4.22 22.88
N ALA A 94 6.76 4.26 21.88
CA ALA A 94 7.05 4.88 20.59
C ALA A 94 7.24 6.40 20.71
N SER A 95 6.38 7.09 21.46
CA SER A 95 6.53 8.52 21.75
C SER A 95 7.86 8.82 22.46
N LEU A 96 8.24 7.97 23.42
CA LEU A 96 9.51 8.11 24.14
C LEU A 96 10.71 7.89 23.20
N ALA A 97 10.63 6.90 22.29
CA ALA A 97 11.67 6.64 21.30
C ALA A 97 11.84 7.79 20.28
N LEU A 98 10.76 8.51 19.94
CA LEU A 98 10.81 9.71 19.09
C LEU A 98 11.50 10.89 19.80
N GLN A 99 11.23 11.08 21.10
CA GLN A 99 11.87 12.14 21.90
C GLN A 99 13.34 11.83 22.21
N PHE A 100 13.67 10.55 22.37
CA PHE A 100 15.03 10.08 22.69
C PHE A 100 15.48 9.00 21.70
N PRO A 101 16.00 9.38 20.51
CA PRO A 101 16.39 8.43 19.45
C PRO A 101 17.42 7.39 19.87
N VAL A 102 18.18 7.63 20.95
CA VAL A 102 19.10 6.64 21.52
C VAL A 102 18.37 5.38 22.00
N LEU A 103 17.14 5.52 22.51
CA LEU A 103 16.30 4.40 22.97
C LEU A 103 15.82 3.52 21.81
N ALA A 104 15.67 4.10 20.61
CA ALA A 104 15.29 3.35 19.43
C ALA A 104 16.34 2.30 19.03
N LYS A 105 17.62 2.55 19.34
CA LYS A 105 18.73 1.63 19.03
C LYS A 105 18.69 0.34 19.85
N TRP A 106 17.98 0.33 20.98
CA TRP A 106 17.88 -0.84 21.87
C TRP A 106 16.91 -1.91 21.36
N ASN A 107 16.07 -1.58 20.37
CA ASN A 107 15.05 -2.49 19.87
C ASN A 107 14.93 -2.40 18.36
N LYS A 108 15.05 -3.55 17.68
CA LYS A 108 15.00 -3.63 16.21
C LYS A 108 13.70 -3.08 15.60
N MET A 109 12.57 -3.15 16.31
CA MET A 109 11.29 -2.62 15.83
C MET A 109 11.25 -1.09 15.82
N PHE A 110 11.76 -0.46 16.89
CA PHE A 110 11.86 1.00 16.92
C PHE A 110 12.92 1.50 15.95
N ALA A 111 14.10 0.86 15.91
CA ALA A 111 15.15 1.18 14.95
C ALA A 111 14.66 1.08 13.49
N ALA A 112 13.87 0.05 13.16
CA ALA A 112 13.34 -0.16 11.80
C ALA A 112 12.56 1.05 11.29
N GLY A 113 11.71 1.66 12.12
CA GLY A 113 10.96 2.86 11.75
C GLY A 113 11.87 4.04 11.39
N PHE A 114 12.95 4.26 12.17
CA PHE A 114 13.92 5.31 11.88
C PHE A 114 14.75 5.00 10.63
N HIS A 115 15.14 3.74 10.41
CA HIS A 115 15.87 3.34 9.21
C HIS A 115 15.04 3.53 7.94
N LEU A 116 13.77 3.09 7.96
CA LEU A 116 12.86 3.30 6.83
C LEU A 116 12.57 4.79 6.61
N ARG A 117 12.43 5.58 7.68
CA ARG A 117 12.25 7.04 7.55
C ARG A 117 13.48 7.72 6.95
N ALA A 118 14.68 7.32 7.36
CA ALA A 118 15.92 7.82 6.78
C ALA A 118 16.03 7.45 5.29
N GLN A 119 15.74 6.19 4.93
CA GLN A 119 15.70 5.74 3.53
C GLN A 119 14.66 6.52 2.71
N ALA A 120 13.48 6.78 3.28
CA ALA A 120 12.44 7.59 2.65
C ALA A 120 12.91 9.03 2.39
N GLN A 121 13.66 9.60 3.33
CA GLN A 121 14.27 10.93 3.18
C GLN A 121 15.37 10.93 2.11
N ASP A 122 16.23 9.92 2.07
CA ASP A 122 17.28 9.79 1.07
C ASP A 122 16.70 9.67 -0.35
N LEU A 123 15.66 8.84 -0.53
CA LEU A 123 14.95 8.72 -1.81
C LEU A 123 14.29 10.03 -2.25
N LEU A 124 13.74 10.79 -1.29
CA LEU A 124 13.18 12.10 -1.56
C LEU A 124 14.29 13.06 -2.02
N LEU A 125 15.40 13.14 -1.29
CA LEU A 125 16.53 14.00 -1.62
C LEU A 125 17.12 13.65 -2.99
N ASP A 126 17.37 12.36 -3.24
CA ASP A 126 17.82 11.85 -4.53
C ASP A 126 16.87 12.28 -5.65
N ALA A 127 15.56 12.09 -5.47
CA ALA A 127 14.57 12.47 -6.46
C ALA A 127 14.63 13.98 -6.78
N THR A 128 14.77 14.83 -5.75
CA THR A 128 14.83 16.30 -5.89
C THR A 128 16.15 16.83 -6.46
N ASN A 129 17.26 16.11 -6.23
CA ASN A 129 18.60 16.48 -6.68
C ASN A 129 18.90 16.06 -8.12
N ARG A 130 18.00 15.30 -8.78
CA ARG A 130 18.19 14.89 -10.18
C ARG A 130 18.35 16.09 -11.13
N PRO A 131 19.14 15.96 -12.21
CA PRO A 131 19.28 17.01 -13.22
C PRO A 131 17.92 17.49 -13.74
N LYS A 132 17.77 18.80 -13.98
CA LYS A 132 16.49 19.40 -14.40
C LYS A 132 15.91 18.74 -15.67
N LEU A 133 16.77 18.42 -16.64
CA LEU A 133 16.40 17.70 -17.87
C LEU A 133 15.82 16.31 -17.56
N THR A 134 16.47 15.55 -16.69
CA THR A 134 15.97 14.23 -16.25
C THR A 134 14.65 14.35 -15.52
N ARG A 135 14.46 15.37 -14.69
CA ARG A 135 13.18 15.64 -14.01
C ARG A 135 12.06 16.07 -14.95
N GLN A 136 12.39 16.70 -16.09
CA GLN A 136 11.41 17.07 -17.11
C GLN A 136 11.03 15.88 -18.00
N GLN A 137 11.97 15.01 -18.33
CA GLN A 137 11.74 13.81 -19.14
C GLN A 137 11.13 12.65 -18.34
N HIS A 138 11.53 12.50 -17.06
CA HIS A 138 11.10 11.45 -16.14
C HIS A 138 10.80 12.03 -14.75
N PRO A 139 9.73 12.83 -14.62
CA PRO A 139 9.35 13.42 -13.34
C PRO A 139 9.06 12.32 -12.31
N SER A 140 9.52 12.51 -11.07
CA SER A 140 9.03 11.69 -9.96
C SER A 140 7.73 12.25 -9.45
N LEU A 141 7.01 11.43 -8.67
CA LEU A 141 5.91 11.86 -7.83
C LEU A 141 6.26 13.14 -7.03
N PHE A 142 7.47 13.19 -6.48
CA PHE A 142 7.91 14.27 -5.59
C PHE A 142 8.27 15.57 -6.32
N ASP A 143 8.79 15.50 -7.56
CA ASP A 143 9.10 16.69 -8.36
C ASP A 143 7.86 17.54 -8.67
N LEU A 144 6.70 16.89 -8.72
CA LEU A 144 5.43 17.50 -9.10
C LEU A 144 4.63 17.97 -7.89
N VAL A 145 4.89 17.39 -6.71
CA VAL A 145 4.24 17.72 -5.44
C VAL A 145 4.92 18.88 -4.72
N LEU A 146 6.19 19.15 -5.01
CA LEU A 146 6.91 20.33 -4.51
C LEU A 146 6.39 21.67 -5.07
N ARG A 147 5.42 21.63 -5.98
CA ARG A 147 4.77 22.82 -6.53
C ARG A 147 3.41 23.00 -5.86
N PRO A 148 3.03 24.23 -5.49
CA PRO A 148 1.66 24.51 -5.06
C PRO A 148 0.68 24.00 -6.12
N ASP A 149 -0.37 23.31 -5.71
CA ASP A 149 -1.38 22.82 -6.64
C ASP A 149 -2.33 23.99 -7.00
N PRO A 150 -2.32 24.47 -8.26
CA PRO A 150 -3.17 25.57 -8.68
C PRO A 150 -4.66 25.23 -8.65
N LYS A 151 -5.05 23.94 -8.59
CA LYS A 151 -6.46 23.51 -8.57
C LYS A 151 -7.05 23.50 -7.16
N THR A 152 -6.27 23.09 -6.16
CA THR A 152 -6.74 22.99 -4.78
C THR A 152 -6.37 24.20 -3.93
N GLY A 153 -5.39 25.01 -4.38
CA GLY A 153 -4.89 26.17 -3.63
C GLY A 153 -4.12 25.79 -2.37
N LEU A 154 -3.83 24.50 -2.18
CA LEU A 154 -3.08 24.02 -1.02
C LEU A 154 -1.60 24.38 -1.13
N PRO A 155 -0.95 24.72 0.01
CA PRO A 155 0.48 24.96 0.02
C PRO A 155 1.25 23.70 -0.39
N ALA A 156 2.46 23.89 -0.92
CA ALA A 156 3.36 22.78 -1.15
C ALA A 156 3.62 22.03 0.16
N PRO A 157 3.57 20.68 0.16
CA PRO A 157 3.82 19.90 1.36
C PRO A 157 5.22 20.11 1.93
N SER A 158 5.36 19.99 3.25
CA SER A 158 6.66 20.09 3.91
C SER A 158 7.56 18.91 3.55
N ILE A 159 8.88 19.05 3.68
CA ILE A 159 9.82 17.92 3.52
C ILE A 159 9.45 16.78 4.48
N ASN A 160 8.98 17.10 5.68
CA ASN A 160 8.54 16.10 6.66
C ASN A 160 7.30 15.35 6.18
N ASP A 161 6.31 16.05 5.60
CA ASP A 161 5.11 15.41 5.06
C ASP A 161 5.47 14.53 3.85
N LEU A 162 6.38 15.00 2.99
CA LEU A 162 6.86 14.23 1.84
C LEU A 162 7.66 13.00 2.28
N THR A 163 8.46 13.12 3.33
CA THR A 163 9.21 11.99 3.89
C THR A 163 8.25 10.95 4.49
N ALA A 164 7.24 11.40 5.23
CA ALA A 164 6.19 10.53 5.77
C ALA A 164 5.41 9.83 4.64
N GLU A 165 5.16 10.55 3.55
CA GLU A 165 4.50 10.02 2.36
C GLU A 165 5.36 8.98 1.64
N THR A 166 6.65 9.26 1.41
CA THR A 166 7.59 8.30 0.83
C THR A 166 7.69 7.04 1.68
N LEU A 167 7.73 7.19 3.00
CA LEU A 167 7.73 6.06 3.94
C LEU A 167 6.45 5.21 3.77
N ALA A 168 5.29 5.85 3.68
CA ALA A 168 4.03 5.13 3.45
C ALA A 168 4.04 4.36 2.13
N PHE A 169 4.57 4.94 1.05
CA PHE A 169 4.70 4.26 -0.24
C PHE A 169 5.69 3.10 -0.21
N LEU A 170 6.82 3.22 0.48
CA LEU A 170 7.77 2.13 0.65
C LEU A 170 7.11 0.94 1.35
N VAL A 171 6.48 1.18 2.50
CA VAL A 171 5.84 0.10 3.28
C VAL A 171 4.68 -0.53 2.53
N ALA A 172 3.82 0.28 1.88
CA ALA A 172 2.66 -0.23 1.16
C ALA A 172 3.04 -0.94 -0.15
N GLY A 173 4.03 -0.41 -0.88
CA GLY A 173 4.45 -0.87 -2.20
C GLY A 173 5.42 -2.06 -2.18
N GLU A 174 6.04 -2.36 -1.04
CA GLU A 174 6.96 -3.48 -0.91
C GLU A 174 6.22 -4.79 -0.60
N GLY A 175 5.61 -4.90 0.58
CA GLY A 175 5.10 -6.18 1.09
C GLY A 175 3.89 -6.74 0.33
N SER A 176 2.89 -5.92 0.03
CA SER A 176 1.61 -6.40 -0.55
C SER A 176 1.77 -6.89 -1.99
N PRO A 177 2.46 -6.15 -2.89
CA PRO A 177 2.72 -6.62 -4.25
C PRO A 177 3.65 -7.83 -4.26
N ALA A 178 4.68 -7.85 -3.40
CA ALA A 178 5.57 -9.01 -3.27
C ALA A 178 4.79 -10.27 -2.85
N ASN A 179 3.90 -10.18 -1.85
CA ASN A 179 3.06 -11.31 -1.45
C ASN A 179 2.17 -11.81 -2.59
N THR A 180 1.60 -10.88 -3.38
CA THR A 180 0.81 -11.22 -4.56
C THR A 180 1.63 -11.96 -5.62
N LEU A 181 2.86 -11.50 -5.89
CA LEU A 181 3.78 -12.18 -6.81
C LEU A 181 4.19 -13.56 -6.29
N ILE A 182 4.48 -13.69 -4.99
CA ILE A 182 4.83 -14.98 -4.38
C ILE A 182 3.71 -16.00 -4.58
N HIS A 183 2.47 -15.64 -4.22
CA HIS A 183 1.32 -16.54 -4.42
C HIS A 183 1.13 -16.86 -5.91
N GLY A 184 1.10 -15.83 -6.77
CA GLY A 184 0.91 -16.04 -8.21
C GLY A 184 1.96 -16.95 -8.83
N THR A 185 3.25 -16.67 -8.57
CA THR A 185 4.35 -17.48 -9.09
C THR A 185 4.34 -18.89 -8.51
N PHE A 186 4.11 -19.05 -7.20
CA PHE A 186 4.03 -20.37 -6.56
C PHE A 186 2.94 -21.23 -7.22
N HIS A 187 1.70 -20.75 -7.28
CA HIS A 187 0.59 -21.52 -7.82
C HIS A 187 0.71 -21.79 -9.32
N VAL A 188 1.20 -20.81 -10.10
CA VAL A 188 1.50 -21.03 -11.53
C VAL A 188 2.54 -22.14 -11.70
N LEU A 189 3.60 -22.17 -10.90
CA LEU A 189 4.65 -23.19 -11.02
C LEU A 189 4.22 -24.56 -10.47
N SER A 190 3.35 -24.59 -9.46
CA SER A 190 2.81 -25.82 -8.88
C SER A 190 1.76 -26.50 -9.75
N ASN A 191 1.12 -25.78 -10.69
CA ASN A 191 0.11 -26.31 -11.58
C ASN A 191 0.56 -26.27 -13.05
N PRO A 192 0.99 -27.42 -13.63
CA PRO A 192 1.47 -27.48 -15.02
C PRO A 192 0.47 -26.96 -16.05
N GLN A 193 -0.83 -27.16 -15.83
CA GLN A 193 -1.86 -26.72 -16.76
C GLN A 193 -1.96 -25.19 -16.79
N ILE A 194 -1.92 -24.55 -15.60
CA ILE A 194 -1.92 -23.09 -15.50
C ILE A 194 -0.67 -22.51 -16.16
N LYS A 195 0.51 -23.09 -15.86
CA LYS A 195 1.77 -22.69 -16.47
C LYS A 195 1.73 -22.73 -18.00
N ILE A 196 1.36 -23.88 -18.57
CA ILE A 196 1.35 -24.08 -20.03
C ILE A 196 0.42 -23.07 -20.70
N ARG A 197 -0.79 -22.90 -20.17
CA ARG A 197 -1.78 -21.98 -20.74
C ARG A 197 -1.34 -20.53 -20.66
N LEU A 198 -0.73 -20.12 -19.54
CA LEU A 198 -0.18 -18.77 -19.39
C LEU A 198 0.98 -18.53 -20.34
N GLN A 199 1.89 -19.51 -20.48
CA GLN A 199 3.00 -19.41 -21.42
C GLN A 199 2.52 -19.29 -22.86
N GLN A 200 1.51 -20.05 -23.28
CA GLN A 200 0.93 -19.95 -24.62
C GLN A 200 0.36 -18.55 -24.92
N GLU A 201 -0.40 -17.97 -23.99
CA GLU A 201 -0.95 -16.62 -24.15
C GLU A 201 0.17 -15.57 -24.21
N LEU A 202 1.16 -15.67 -23.32
CA LEU A 202 2.30 -14.75 -23.30
C LEU A 202 3.18 -14.87 -24.56
N SER A 203 3.49 -16.08 -25.02
CA SER A 203 4.27 -16.28 -26.25
C SER A 203 3.56 -15.72 -27.48
N SER A 204 2.23 -15.74 -27.50
CA SER A 204 1.45 -15.14 -28.59
C SER A 204 1.47 -13.61 -28.56
N ALA A 205 1.64 -13.01 -27.37
CA ALA A 205 1.68 -11.56 -27.18
C ALA A 205 3.10 -10.97 -27.22
N ILE A 206 4.13 -11.77 -26.93
CA ILE A 206 5.55 -11.38 -26.88
C ILE A 206 6.26 -11.99 -28.10
N LEU A 207 6.00 -11.42 -29.27
CA LEU A 207 6.40 -11.99 -30.57
C LEU A 207 7.93 -12.09 -30.76
N ASP A 208 8.70 -11.15 -30.20
CA ASP A 208 10.15 -11.07 -30.44
C ASP A 208 11.00 -11.63 -29.28
N GLY A 209 10.38 -12.15 -28.21
CA GLY A 209 11.05 -12.71 -27.02
C GLY A 209 11.95 -11.74 -26.22
N CYS A 210 12.30 -10.59 -26.79
CA CYS A 210 13.26 -9.63 -26.25
C CYS A 210 12.61 -8.33 -25.77
N GLN A 211 11.43 -7.96 -26.30
CA GLN A 211 10.70 -6.76 -25.88
C GLN A 211 9.45 -7.13 -25.09
N ILE A 212 9.46 -6.80 -23.80
CA ILE A 212 8.29 -6.91 -22.94
C ILE A 212 7.26 -5.86 -23.42
N PRO A 213 6.01 -6.26 -23.74
CA PRO A 213 4.96 -5.31 -24.12
C PRO A 213 4.66 -4.30 -23.01
N THR A 214 4.02 -3.19 -23.37
CA THR A 214 3.56 -2.20 -22.39
C THR A 214 2.56 -2.82 -21.41
N ALA A 215 2.46 -2.27 -20.21
CA ALA A 215 1.47 -2.68 -19.21
C ALA A 215 0.04 -2.69 -19.79
N ASP A 216 -0.32 -1.66 -20.57
CA ASP A 216 -1.64 -1.55 -21.20
C ASP A 216 -1.93 -2.68 -22.21
N THR A 217 -0.90 -3.28 -22.82
CA THR A 217 -1.03 -4.46 -23.68
C THR A 217 -1.19 -5.72 -22.84
N LEU A 218 -0.36 -5.89 -21.81
CA LEU A 218 -0.42 -7.04 -20.91
C LEU A 218 -1.74 -7.11 -20.13
N GLU A 219 -2.29 -5.97 -19.70
CA GLU A 219 -3.58 -5.89 -18.99
C GLU A 219 -4.78 -6.39 -19.82
N LYS A 220 -4.65 -6.40 -21.16
CA LYS A 220 -5.68 -6.90 -22.08
C LYS A 220 -5.65 -8.42 -22.25
N LEU A 221 -4.58 -9.08 -21.82
CA LEU A 221 -4.44 -10.54 -21.92
C LEU A 221 -5.39 -11.21 -20.91
N PRO A 222 -6.44 -11.92 -21.35
CA PRO A 222 -7.49 -12.37 -20.46
C PRO A 222 -7.02 -13.40 -19.43
N TYR A 223 -6.11 -14.32 -19.80
CA TYR A 223 -5.64 -15.35 -18.90
C TYR A 223 -4.60 -14.83 -17.91
N LEU A 224 -3.63 -14.02 -18.34
CA LEU A 224 -2.72 -13.29 -17.46
C LEU A 224 -3.50 -12.45 -16.43
N ARG A 225 -4.53 -11.72 -16.89
CA ARG A 225 -5.40 -10.95 -15.99
C ARG A 225 -6.13 -11.84 -14.99
N ALA A 226 -6.59 -13.03 -15.39
CA ALA A 226 -7.20 -13.99 -14.49
C ALA A 226 -6.20 -14.49 -13.43
N VAL A 227 -4.99 -14.86 -13.84
CA VAL A 227 -3.90 -15.27 -12.93
C VAL A 227 -3.56 -14.17 -11.93
N VAL A 228 -3.43 -12.92 -12.38
CA VAL A 228 -3.15 -11.77 -11.49
C VAL A 228 -4.29 -11.55 -10.50
N LYS A 229 -5.55 -11.61 -10.96
CA LYS A 229 -6.72 -11.48 -10.07
C LYS A 229 -6.79 -12.58 -9.02
N GLU A 230 -6.48 -13.80 -9.40
CA GLU A 230 -6.49 -14.93 -8.49
C GLU A 230 -5.34 -14.87 -7.48
N SER A 231 -4.16 -14.41 -7.93
CA SER A 231 -3.03 -14.10 -7.05
C SER A 231 -3.41 -13.04 -6.00
N LEU A 232 -4.16 -12.00 -6.40
CA LEU A 232 -4.67 -10.98 -5.48
C LEU A 232 -5.72 -11.54 -4.51
N ARG A 233 -6.55 -12.51 -4.95
CA ARG A 233 -7.53 -13.17 -4.08
C ARG A 233 -6.84 -13.87 -2.92
N PHE A 234 -5.80 -14.66 -3.23
CA PHE A 234 -5.03 -15.46 -2.25
C PHE A 234 -4.04 -14.66 -1.42
N SER A 235 -3.47 -13.57 -1.95
CA SER A 235 -2.54 -12.75 -1.18
C SER A 235 -3.23 -11.93 -0.09
N HIS A 236 -4.56 -11.80 -0.16
CA HIS A 236 -5.41 -11.05 0.76
C HIS A 236 -5.02 -9.58 0.96
N GLY A 237 -4.15 -9.03 0.10
CA GLY A 237 -3.70 -7.64 0.12
C GLY A 237 -3.24 -7.19 1.51
N ALA A 238 -3.91 -6.18 2.07
CA ALA A 238 -3.70 -5.74 3.45
C ALA A 238 -4.50 -6.61 4.43
N PRO A 239 -3.86 -7.46 5.24
CA PRO A 239 -4.54 -8.35 6.20
C PRO A 239 -4.96 -7.53 7.42
N GLY A 240 -6.16 -6.96 7.37
CA GLY A 240 -6.71 -6.19 8.49
C GLY A 240 -8.17 -5.82 8.29
N ARG A 241 -8.90 -5.67 9.39
CA ARG A 241 -10.27 -5.16 9.41
C ARG A 241 -10.22 -3.64 9.36
N LEU A 242 -10.03 -3.08 8.17
CA LEU A 242 -9.95 -1.64 7.88
C LEU A 242 -11.19 -0.90 8.43
N PRO A 243 -11.18 -0.31 9.65
CA PRO A 243 -12.42 0.14 10.26
C PRO A 243 -12.84 1.51 9.76
N ARG A 244 -14.15 1.68 9.69
CA ARG A 244 -14.82 2.92 9.34
C ARG A 244 -15.81 3.29 10.43
N VAL A 245 -15.93 4.57 10.71
CA VAL A 245 -16.86 5.10 11.71
C VAL A 245 -18.18 5.46 11.03
N VAL A 246 -19.29 4.95 11.56
CA VAL A 246 -20.63 5.33 11.07
C VAL A 246 -20.86 6.83 11.34
N PRO A 247 -21.32 7.61 10.33
CA PRO A 247 -21.54 9.05 10.48
C PRO A 247 -22.50 9.41 11.62
N SER A 248 -22.49 10.68 12.02
CA SER A 248 -23.41 11.23 13.03
C SER A 248 -24.90 11.04 12.70
N SER A 249 -25.24 10.91 11.41
CA SER A 249 -26.60 10.62 10.93
C SER A 249 -27.04 9.16 11.09
N GLY A 250 -26.13 8.26 11.48
CA GLY A 250 -26.31 6.81 11.33
C GLY A 250 -26.18 6.38 9.87
N ALA A 251 -26.34 5.08 9.63
CA ALA A 251 -26.35 4.49 8.28
C ALA A 251 -27.31 3.30 8.22
N THR A 252 -27.87 3.01 7.04
CA THR A 252 -28.66 1.78 6.84
C THR A 252 -27.90 0.87 5.91
N LEU A 253 -27.32 -0.21 6.45
CA LEU A 253 -26.52 -1.17 5.69
C LEU A 253 -27.28 -2.49 5.61
N CYS A 254 -27.43 -3.05 4.41
CA CYS A 254 -28.16 -4.31 4.19
C CYS A 254 -29.57 -4.33 4.81
N GLY A 255 -30.28 -3.20 4.76
CA GLY A 255 -31.63 -3.04 5.33
C GLY A 255 -31.68 -2.91 6.85
N GLN A 256 -30.54 -2.82 7.53
CA GLN A 256 -30.45 -2.67 8.99
C GLN A 256 -29.89 -1.29 9.35
N TYR A 257 -30.56 -0.60 10.27
CA TYR A 257 -30.05 0.67 10.80
C TYR A 257 -28.88 0.43 11.75
N ILE A 258 -27.77 1.13 11.50
CA ILE A 258 -26.56 1.09 12.30
C ILE A 258 -26.40 2.45 13.00
N PRO A 259 -26.30 2.48 14.34
CA PRO A 259 -26.18 3.73 15.09
C PRO A 259 -24.90 4.51 14.80
N PRO A 260 -24.93 5.86 14.95
CA PRO A 260 -23.75 6.72 14.86
C PRO A 260 -22.58 6.24 15.73
N GLY A 261 -21.34 6.43 15.25
CA GLY A 261 -20.13 6.09 16.00
C GLY A 261 -19.80 4.58 16.04
N THR A 262 -20.67 3.72 15.51
CA THR A 262 -20.39 2.29 15.38
C THR A 262 -19.22 2.07 14.41
N LEU A 263 -18.30 1.15 14.76
CA LEU A 263 -17.24 0.73 13.85
C LEU A 263 -17.72 -0.36 12.91
N VAL A 264 -17.62 -0.12 11.61
CA VAL A 264 -17.91 -1.09 10.55
C VAL A 264 -16.63 -1.44 9.82
N SER A 265 -16.40 -2.74 9.60
CA SER A 265 -15.17 -3.25 8.97
C SER A 265 -15.49 -4.43 8.07
N LEU A 266 -14.54 -4.74 7.18
CA LEU A 266 -14.57 -5.92 6.34
C LEU A 266 -13.27 -6.69 6.42
N SER A 267 -13.36 -8.00 6.16
CA SER A 267 -12.23 -8.92 6.15
C SER A 267 -12.05 -9.46 4.74
N HIS A 268 -10.99 -9.04 4.05
CA HIS A 268 -10.66 -9.54 2.71
C HIS A 268 -10.63 -11.08 2.67
N TYR A 269 -10.07 -11.70 3.71
CA TYR A 269 -10.06 -13.15 3.88
C TYR A 269 -11.46 -13.76 3.78
N VAL A 270 -12.40 -13.30 4.62
CA VAL A 270 -13.76 -13.88 4.68
C VAL A 270 -14.46 -13.83 3.32
N TYR A 271 -14.40 -12.71 2.60
CA TYR A 271 -15.08 -12.57 1.30
C TYR A 271 -14.34 -13.34 0.18
N ASN A 272 -13.01 -13.32 0.20
CA ASN A 272 -12.21 -14.02 -0.81
C ASN A 272 -12.21 -15.54 -0.62
N THR A 273 -12.65 -16.04 0.54
CA THR A 273 -12.80 -17.47 0.80
C THR A 273 -14.25 -17.91 0.99
N ASP A 274 -15.22 -17.07 0.63
CA ASP A 274 -16.64 -17.41 0.68
C ASP A 274 -17.00 -18.39 -0.44
N SER A 275 -17.42 -19.60 -0.08
CA SER A 275 -17.78 -20.66 -1.02
C SER A 275 -19.05 -20.38 -1.82
N SER A 276 -19.88 -19.42 -1.39
CA SER A 276 -21.04 -18.96 -2.17
C SER A 276 -20.66 -18.06 -3.34
N VAL A 277 -19.46 -17.46 -3.30
CA VAL A 277 -18.93 -16.55 -4.32
C VAL A 277 -17.84 -17.22 -5.16
N PHE A 278 -16.93 -17.94 -4.50
CA PHE A 278 -15.82 -18.66 -5.12
C PHE A 278 -16.00 -20.16 -4.89
N PRO A 279 -16.42 -20.92 -5.92
CA PRO A 279 -16.36 -22.38 -5.86
C PRO A 279 -14.93 -22.83 -5.55
N ASP A 280 -14.76 -23.76 -4.62
CA ASP A 280 -13.46 -24.26 -4.16
C ASP A 280 -12.47 -23.16 -3.76
N PRO A 281 -12.82 -22.31 -2.75
CA PRO A 281 -12.08 -21.08 -2.44
C PRO A 281 -10.64 -21.30 -1.94
N LYS A 282 -10.25 -22.55 -1.69
CA LYS A 282 -8.92 -22.93 -1.23
C LYS A 282 -8.01 -23.42 -2.35
N ASP A 283 -8.56 -23.64 -3.55
CA ASP A 283 -7.83 -24.16 -4.71
C ASP A 283 -7.56 -23.03 -5.72
N LEU A 284 -6.40 -23.09 -6.37
CA LEU A 284 -5.91 -22.13 -7.38
C LEU A 284 -5.59 -22.86 -8.69
#